data_AF-A0A9W7F5N7-F1
#
_entry.id   AF-A0A9W7F5N7-F1
#
_cell.length_a   1.000
_cell.length_b   1.000
_cell.length_c   1.000
_cell.angle_alpha   90.00
_cell.angle_beta   90.00
_cell.angle_gamma   90.00
#
_symmetry.space_group_name_H-M   'P 1'
#
loop_
_entity.id
_entity.type
_entity.pdbx_description
1 polymer ?
#
loop_
_entity_poly.entity_id
_entity_poly.type
_entity_poly.pdbx_seq_one_letter_code
_entity_poly.pdbx_strand_id
1 'polypeptide(L)'
;MYIPLISAIVGLNADKYIPLGAMTASDSLRIELTLASIGAPVLCANADDTGTFTVSDVEYVANIVKLSDDAESMVRRSVGNGKYRIHGDSFRSFNSTLDNGVNNSQIHIPIKVSSLKTLFVIHRIQASINAKNKLSITNRSRADLTEYYFQIGSTRIPQKPVKFDANGAEIQVELQKAFHSFAKKQHQISYFKSAFVKTAVGDDAGAFLVGMDMEAFSGKGDVINQGMSTISQNIFFVGSYDTVPGATLVTSFCHFDQILEIDTSTGLAKVMF
;
A
#
# COMPACT_ATOMS: atom_id res chain seq x y z
N MET A 1 -12.07 0.80 18.77
CA MET A 1 -11.78 0.42 17.37
C MET A 1 -10.38 -0.15 17.35
N TYR A 2 -10.17 -1.35 16.77
CA TYR A 2 -8.82 -1.92 16.62
C TYR A 2 -8.36 -1.69 15.19
N ILE A 3 -7.23 -1.01 15.03
CA ILE A 3 -6.62 -0.76 13.72
C ILE A 3 -5.37 -1.66 13.65
N PRO A 4 -5.38 -2.72 12.81
CA PRO A 4 -4.20 -3.53 12.67
C PRO A 4 -3.10 -2.74 11.97
N LEU A 5 -1.87 -2.86 12.47
CA LEU A 5 -0.69 -2.37 11.75
C LEU A 5 -0.36 -3.36 10.63
N ILE A 6 0.00 -2.84 9.46
CA ILE A 6 0.40 -3.64 8.30
C ILE A 6 1.89 -3.34 8.05
N SER A 7 2.76 -4.24 8.48
CA SER A 7 4.20 -4.15 8.26
C SER A 7 4.85 -5.52 8.43
N ALA A 8 5.95 -5.75 7.71
CA ALA A 8 6.84 -6.90 7.86
C ALA A 8 7.49 -7.01 9.25
N ILE A 9 7.54 -5.91 10.01
CA ILE A 9 8.22 -5.83 11.30
C ILE A 9 7.21 -5.94 12.45
N VAL A 10 6.17 -5.11 12.44
CA VAL A 10 5.12 -5.11 13.47
C VAL A 10 3.73 -5.19 12.84
N GLY A 11 2.89 -6.10 13.33
CA GLY A 11 1.50 -6.21 12.89
C GLY A 11 1.23 -7.45 12.03
N LEU A 12 0.29 -7.32 11.09
CA LEU A 12 -0.32 -8.48 10.41
C LEU A 12 0.59 -9.23 9.44
N ASN A 13 1.62 -8.58 8.91
CA ASN A 13 2.57 -9.20 7.97
C ASN A 13 3.86 -9.69 8.66
N ALA A 14 3.92 -9.64 10.00
CA ALA A 14 5.07 -10.12 10.76
C ALA A 14 4.90 -11.63 11.03
N ASP A 15 5.58 -12.46 10.24
CA ASP A 15 5.54 -13.92 10.39
C ASP A 15 6.43 -14.44 11.54
N LYS A 16 7.34 -13.59 12.04
CA LYS A 16 8.34 -13.98 13.04
C LYS A 16 8.39 -12.96 14.17
N TYR A 17 8.63 -13.46 15.39
CA TYR A 17 8.89 -12.60 16.53
C TYR A 17 10.22 -11.89 16.41
N ILE A 18 10.25 -10.62 16.83
CA ILE A 18 11.47 -9.82 16.89
C ILE A 18 12.21 -10.15 18.20
N PRO A 19 13.51 -10.47 18.17
CA PRO A 19 14.30 -10.72 19.37
C PRO A 19 14.65 -9.39 20.06
N LEU A 20 13.70 -8.86 20.85
CA LEU A 20 13.86 -7.58 21.54
C LEU A 20 15.10 -7.55 22.46
N GLY A 21 15.44 -8.67 23.10
CA GLY A 21 16.64 -8.78 23.97
C GLY A 21 17.97 -8.61 23.22
N ALA A 22 17.99 -8.84 21.90
CA ALA A 22 19.18 -8.62 21.07
C ALA A 22 19.31 -7.16 20.59
N MET A 23 18.27 -6.34 20.77
CA MET A 23 18.20 -4.96 20.29
C MET A 23 18.60 -3.98 21.40
N THR A 24 19.84 -4.10 21.89
CA THR A 24 20.33 -3.37 23.06
C THR A 24 20.80 -1.94 22.77
N ALA A 25 20.87 -1.53 21.50
CA ALA A 25 21.13 -0.15 21.13
C ALA A 25 19.96 0.77 21.54
N SER A 26 20.26 1.97 22.04
CA SER A 26 19.33 2.86 22.74
C SER A 26 18.17 3.46 21.91
N ASP A 27 18.02 3.08 20.63
CA ASP A 27 17.01 3.65 19.72
C ASP A 27 16.44 2.59 18.75
N SER A 28 16.26 1.37 19.25
CA SER A 28 16.17 0.19 18.38
C SER A 28 14.77 -0.05 17.79
N LEU A 29 13.68 0.42 18.39
CA LEU A 29 12.34 0.35 17.78
C LEU A 29 11.44 1.52 18.22
N ARG A 30 10.94 2.29 17.25
CA ARG A 30 9.96 3.36 17.45
C ARG A 30 8.81 3.24 16.46
N ILE A 31 7.59 3.40 16.95
CA ILE A 31 6.37 3.47 16.13
C ILE A 31 5.91 4.93 16.13
N GLU A 32 5.83 5.53 14.96
CA GLU A 32 5.28 6.86 14.76
C GLU A 32 3.99 6.75 13.93
N LEU A 33 2.89 7.29 14.46
CA LEU A 33 1.60 7.31 13.80
C LEU A 33 1.19 8.76 13.56
N THR A 34 0.86 9.10 12.32
CA THR A 34 0.32 10.41 11.95
C THR A 34 -1.18 10.26 11.67
N LEU A 35 -2.01 11.02 12.39
CA LEU A 35 -3.45 11.05 12.17
C LEU A 35 -3.81 12.01 11.03
N ALA A 36 -4.92 11.73 10.34
CA ALA A 36 -5.45 12.62 9.32
C ALA A 36 -5.98 13.94 9.91
N SER A 37 -6.13 14.97 9.08
CA SER A 37 -6.65 16.27 9.50
C SER A 37 -8.09 16.19 10.01
N ILE A 38 -8.50 17.19 10.80
CA ILE A 38 -9.70 17.15 11.64
C ILE A 38 -11.01 17.06 10.81
N GLY A 39 -10.97 17.40 9.52
CA GLY A 39 -12.13 17.36 8.61
C GLY A 39 -12.27 16.08 7.78
N ALA A 40 -11.31 15.15 7.86
CA ALA A 40 -11.28 13.97 7.00
C ALA A 40 -12.06 12.73 7.52
N PRO A 41 -12.16 12.44 8.83
CA PRO A 41 -12.67 11.15 9.29
C PRO A 41 -14.18 11.10 9.54
N VAL A 42 -14.87 12.25 9.58
CA VAL A 42 -16.33 12.32 9.78
C VAL A 42 -16.98 13.05 8.61
N LEU A 43 -18.08 12.48 8.12
CA LEU A 43 -18.92 13.11 7.09
C LEU A 43 -19.96 14.00 7.78
N CYS A 44 -19.94 15.28 7.46
CA CYS A 44 -20.96 16.23 7.89
C CYS A 44 -22.08 16.36 6.83
N ALA A 45 -23.25 16.87 7.22
CA ALA A 45 -24.35 17.07 6.27
C ALA A 45 -24.04 18.22 5.31
N ASN A 46 -23.40 19.30 5.81
CA ASN A 46 -23.07 20.49 5.05
C ASN A 46 -21.56 20.79 5.09
N ALA A 47 -21.07 21.51 4.08
CA ALA A 47 -19.66 21.86 3.97
C ALA A 47 -19.20 22.79 5.12
N ASP A 48 -20.11 23.62 5.63
CA ASP A 48 -19.84 24.61 6.67
C ASP A 48 -20.00 24.07 8.10
N ASP A 49 -20.49 22.83 8.25
CA ASP A 49 -20.71 22.22 9.57
C ASP A 49 -19.39 22.20 10.37
N THR A 50 -19.48 22.51 11.66
CA THR A 50 -18.33 22.56 12.57
C THR A 50 -18.05 21.21 13.24
N GLY A 51 -18.56 20.10 12.69
CA GLY A 51 -18.46 18.76 13.29
C GLY A 51 -17.06 18.49 13.85
N THR A 52 -16.97 18.41 15.17
CA THR A 52 -15.72 18.14 15.89
C THR A 52 -15.68 16.67 16.27
N PHE A 53 -14.57 16.00 16.02
CA PHE A 53 -14.28 14.71 16.63
C PHE A 53 -13.00 14.83 17.47
N THR A 54 -12.93 14.06 18.54
CA THR A 54 -11.77 13.96 19.42
C THR A 54 -11.34 12.50 19.50
N VAL A 55 -10.04 12.24 19.39
CA VAL A 55 -9.46 10.91 19.67
C VAL A 55 -8.91 10.93 21.08
N SER A 56 -9.44 10.08 21.95
CA SER A 56 -8.91 9.80 23.29
C SER A 56 -8.50 8.34 23.40
N ASP A 57 -7.72 8.01 24.44
CA ASP A 57 -7.43 6.63 24.83
C ASP A 57 -6.80 5.77 23.73
N VAL A 58 -5.80 6.33 23.02
CA VAL A 58 -5.04 5.60 22.01
C VAL A 58 -4.02 4.69 22.71
N GLU A 59 -4.25 3.38 22.64
CA GLU A 59 -3.37 2.36 23.20
C GLU A 59 -2.75 1.48 22.10
N TYR A 60 -1.48 1.13 22.27
CA TYR A 60 -0.81 0.13 21.43
C TYR A 60 -0.82 -1.23 22.12
N VAL A 61 -1.50 -2.19 21.51
CA VAL A 61 -1.59 -3.57 21.99
C VAL A 61 -0.63 -4.45 21.20
N ALA A 62 0.34 -5.07 21.89
CA ALA A 62 1.30 -5.97 21.29
C ALA A 62 1.45 -7.27 22.10
N ASN A 63 1.66 -8.37 21.38
CA ASN A 63 1.95 -9.67 22.00
C ASN A 63 3.46 -9.82 22.19
N ILE A 64 3.89 -9.92 23.44
CA ILE A 64 5.29 -10.15 23.81
C ILE A 64 5.41 -11.54 24.41
N VAL A 65 6.32 -12.34 23.87
CA VAL A 65 6.64 -13.68 24.38
C VAL A 65 7.98 -13.64 25.09
N LYS A 66 8.01 -14.03 26.36
CA LYS A 66 9.24 -14.17 27.14
C LYS A 66 9.72 -15.61 27.10
N LEU A 67 10.99 -15.81 26.75
CA LEU A 67 11.66 -17.12 26.81
C LEU A 67 12.32 -17.31 28.18
N SER A 68 12.56 -18.57 28.58
CA SER A 68 13.43 -18.87 29.73
C SER A 68 14.89 -18.64 29.36
N ASP A 69 15.74 -18.36 30.35
CA ASP A 69 17.15 -18.05 30.15
C ASP A 69 17.90 -19.16 29.38
N ASP A 70 17.58 -20.43 29.66
CA ASP A 70 18.15 -21.57 28.93
C ASP A 70 17.77 -21.55 27.45
N ALA A 71 16.48 -21.32 27.14
CA ALA A 71 15.97 -21.25 25.77
C ALA A 71 16.55 -20.06 25.01
N GLU A 72 16.67 -18.89 25.67
CA GLU A 72 17.32 -17.71 25.09
C GLU A 72 18.80 -17.98 24.81
N SER A 73 19.51 -18.67 25.71
CA SER A 73 20.90 -19.06 25.49
C SER A 73 21.06 -20.00 24.30
N MET A 74 20.12 -20.93 24.08
CA MET A 74 20.11 -21.83 22.93
C MET A 74 19.89 -21.07 21.62
N VAL A 75 18.94 -20.13 21.59
CA VAL A 75 18.69 -19.27 20.41
C VAL A 75 19.88 -18.37 20.11
N ARG A 76 20.55 -17.85 21.14
CA ARG A 76 21.75 -17.04 20.95
C ARG A 76 22.93 -17.87 20.43
N ARG A 77 23.10 -19.11 20.91
CA ARG A 77 24.12 -20.04 20.40
C ARG A 77 23.86 -20.48 18.96
N SER A 78 22.60 -20.67 18.57
CA SER A 78 22.26 -21.08 17.20
C SER A 78 22.52 -20.00 16.15
N VAL A 79 22.47 -18.72 16.56
CA VAL A 79 22.82 -17.58 15.70
C VAL A 79 24.30 -17.20 15.78
N GLY A 80 24.98 -17.51 16.89
CA GLY A 80 26.40 -17.19 17.11
C GLY A 80 26.66 -15.68 17.19
N ASN A 81 27.86 -15.23 16.81
CA ASN A 81 28.18 -13.80 16.59
C ASN A 81 27.59 -13.28 15.25
N GLY A 82 26.47 -13.87 14.83
CA GLY A 82 25.82 -13.61 13.56
C GLY A 82 24.80 -12.48 13.66
N LYS A 83 23.94 -12.42 12.64
CA LYS A 83 22.87 -11.44 12.53
C LYS A 83 21.53 -12.16 12.45
N TYR A 84 20.55 -11.68 13.19
CA TYR A 84 19.18 -12.12 12.97
C TYR A 84 18.68 -11.49 11.67
N ARG A 85 18.08 -12.31 10.79
CA ARG A 85 17.44 -11.85 9.56
C ARG A 85 15.99 -12.28 9.57
N ILE A 86 15.11 -11.29 9.67
CA ILE A 86 13.67 -11.47 9.63
C ILE A 86 13.20 -10.91 8.30
N HIS A 87 12.65 -11.78 7.45
CA HIS A 87 12.02 -11.39 6.20
C HIS A 87 10.52 -11.16 6.44
N GLY A 88 9.93 -10.30 5.63
CA GLY A 88 8.50 -10.14 5.50
C GLY A 88 8.18 -9.20 4.34
N ASP A 89 6.92 -8.90 4.14
CA ASP A 89 6.45 -8.01 3.09
C ASP A 89 5.82 -6.73 3.67
N SER A 90 6.05 -5.61 2.99
CA SER A 90 5.64 -4.30 3.46
C SER A 90 5.03 -3.48 2.33
N PHE A 91 4.36 -2.40 2.72
CA PHE A 91 3.73 -1.46 1.80
C PHE A 91 4.31 -0.07 1.99
N ARG A 92 4.47 0.66 0.88
CA ARG A 92 4.79 2.09 0.90
C ARG A 92 3.85 2.81 -0.05
N SER A 93 3.35 3.96 0.38
CA SER A 93 2.45 4.78 -0.42
C SER A 93 3.09 6.10 -0.82
N PHE A 94 2.72 6.59 -2.00
CA PHE A 94 3.14 7.88 -2.53
C PHE A 94 1.94 8.61 -3.09
N ASN A 95 1.90 9.91 -2.88
CA ASN A 95 0.85 10.78 -3.39
C ASN A 95 1.44 11.69 -4.47
N SER A 96 0.75 11.75 -5.60
CA SER A 96 1.06 12.64 -6.72
C SER A 96 -0.23 13.28 -7.23
N THR A 97 -0.14 14.45 -7.85
CA THR A 97 -1.30 15.16 -8.39
C THR A 97 -1.43 14.93 -9.89
N LEU A 98 -2.66 14.62 -10.32
CA LEU A 98 -3.11 14.75 -11.69
C LEU A 98 -3.78 16.10 -11.82
N ASP A 99 -3.22 16.97 -12.67
CA ASP A 99 -3.75 18.30 -12.90
C ASP A 99 -5.07 18.25 -13.66
N ASN A 100 -5.87 19.30 -13.50
CA ASN A 100 -7.13 19.45 -14.20
C ASN A 100 -6.91 19.55 -15.72
N GLY A 101 -7.69 18.80 -16.50
CA GLY A 101 -7.66 18.89 -17.97
C GLY A 101 -6.55 18.10 -18.67
N VAL A 102 -5.92 17.16 -17.97
CA VAL A 102 -4.88 16.29 -18.52
C VAL A 102 -5.49 15.00 -19.09
N ASN A 103 -5.36 14.78 -20.40
CA ASN A 103 -5.85 13.55 -21.06
C ASN A 103 -4.84 12.40 -21.01
N ASN A 104 -3.55 12.68 -20.83
CA ASN A 104 -2.51 11.67 -20.70
C ASN A 104 -1.57 12.09 -19.58
N SER A 105 -1.40 11.25 -18.56
CA SER A 105 -0.54 11.54 -17.42
C SER A 105 0.52 10.48 -17.24
N GLN A 106 1.75 10.91 -16.95
CA GLN A 106 2.83 10.04 -16.50
C GLN A 106 3.20 10.44 -15.07
N ILE A 107 2.82 9.61 -14.10
CA ILE A 107 2.99 9.88 -12.68
C ILE A 107 4.15 9.04 -12.16
N HIS A 108 5.20 9.72 -11.68
CA HIS A 108 6.37 9.06 -11.11
C HIS A 108 6.05 8.42 -9.75
N ILE A 109 6.48 7.17 -9.57
CA ILE A 109 6.40 6.43 -8.32
C ILE A 109 7.83 6.26 -7.79
N PRO A 110 8.25 7.05 -6.79
CA PRO A 110 9.66 7.13 -6.37
C PRO A 110 10.06 5.99 -5.42
N ILE A 111 9.76 4.75 -5.78
CA ILE A 111 10.21 3.57 -5.04
C ILE A 111 11.39 2.90 -5.73
N LYS A 112 12.36 2.48 -4.93
CA LYS A 112 13.57 1.75 -5.34
C LYS A 112 13.73 0.57 -4.40
N VAL A 113 13.32 -0.61 -4.85
CA VAL A 113 13.36 -1.85 -4.06
C VAL A 113 13.90 -2.99 -4.90
N SER A 114 14.56 -3.95 -4.26
CA SER A 114 15.10 -5.15 -4.87
C SER A 114 14.02 -6.10 -5.37
N SER A 115 12.84 -6.07 -4.74
CA SER A 115 11.71 -6.92 -5.09
C SER A 115 10.36 -6.22 -4.91
N LEU A 116 9.86 -5.63 -6.00
CA LEU A 116 8.52 -5.07 -6.09
C LEU A 116 7.54 -6.16 -6.55
N LYS A 117 6.58 -6.52 -5.69
CA LYS A 117 5.62 -7.59 -5.94
C LYS A 117 4.35 -7.12 -6.62
N THR A 118 3.71 -6.07 -6.09
CA THR A 118 2.46 -5.54 -6.66
C THR A 118 2.42 -4.02 -6.57
N LEU A 119 1.75 -3.40 -7.54
CA LEU A 119 1.43 -1.98 -7.53
C LEU A 119 -0.08 -1.80 -7.54
N PHE A 120 -0.57 -0.91 -6.69
CA PHE A 120 -1.95 -0.45 -6.69
C PHE A 120 -2.02 1.06 -6.85
N VAL A 121 -3.02 1.55 -7.56
CA VAL A 121 -3.24 2.99 -7.73
C VAL A 121 -4.71 3.32 -7.50
N ILE A 122 -4.96 4.35 -6.70
CA ILE A 122 -6.27 4.95 -6.50
C ILE A 122 -6.26 6.41 -6.95
N HIS A 123 -7.42 6.89 -7.33
CA HIS A 123 -7.68 8.29 -7.65
C HIS A 123 -8.68 8.86 -6.66
N ARG A 124 -8.34 10.01 -6.08
CA ARG A 124 -9.19 10.75 -5.15
C ARG A 124 -9.29 12.20 -5.59
N ILE A 125 -10.50 12.68 -5.86
CA ILE A 125 -10.72 14.06 -6.30
C ILE A 125 -10.24 15.03 -5.23
N GLN A 126 -9.40 15.99 -5.60
CA GLN A 126 -8.74 16.89 -4.64
C GLN A 126 -9.74 17.80 -3.91
N ALA A 127 -10.80 18.24 -4.61
CA ALA A 127 -11.88 19.01 -4.02
C ALA A 127 -12.60 18.28 -2.87
N SER A 128 -12.59 16.94 -2.86
CA SER A 128 -13.22 16.12 -1.82
C SER A 128 -12.33 15.87 -0.60
N ILE A 129 -11.02 16.13 -0.67
CA ILE A 129 -10.07 15.73 0.38
C ILE A 129 -10.31 16.48 1.70
N ASN A 130 -10.60 17.77 1.62
CA ASN A 130 -10.82 18.63 2.79
C ASN A 130 -12.29 19.06 2.94
N ALA A 131 -13.17 18.63 2.04
CA ALA A 131 -14.58 18.98 2.10
C ALA A 131 -15.29 18.09 3.14
N LYS A 132 -15.88 18.72 4.15
CA LYS A 132 -16.49 18.03 5.29
C LYS A 132 -17.76 17.27 4.94
N ASN A 133 -18.47 17.71 3.90
CA ASN A 133 -19.65 17.02 3.39
C ASN A 133 -19.32 15.99 2.31
N LYS A 134 -18.05 15.72 2.02
CA LYS A 134 -17.63 14.71 1.05
C LYS A 134 -16.86 13.60 1.74
N LEU A 135 -17.00 12.38 1.22
CA LEU A 135 -16.11 11.29 1.59
C LEU A 135 -14.71 11.58 1.01
N SER A 136 -13.73 11.83 1.88
CA SER A 136 -12.37 12.23 1.50
C SER A 136 -11.41 11.04 1.36
N ILE A 137 -11.33 10.20 2.40
CA ILE A 137 -10.40 9.06 2.48
C ILE A 137 -10.98 7.82 1.78
N THR A 138 -12.28 7.59 1.93
CA THR A 138 -12.95 6.36 1.48
C THR A 138 -13.47 6.42 0.07
N ASN A 139 -13.59 7.62 -0.52
CA ASN A 139 -14.04 7.77 -1.90
C ASN A 139 -12.89 7.54 -2.88
N ARG A 140 -13.07 6.61 -3.81
CA ARG A 140 -12.14 6.35 -4.91
C ARG A 140 -12.89 6.40 -6.24
N SER A 141 -12.63 7.43 -7.02
CA SER A 141 -13.23 7.59 -8.35
C SER A 141 -12.34 6.98 -9.42
N ARG A 142 -12.91 6.69 -10.60
CA ARG A 142 -12.14 6.36 -11.81
C ARG A 142 -11.37 7.56 -12.36
N ALA A 143 -11.80 8.79 -12.02
CA ALA A 143 -11.27 10.03 -12.60
C ALA A 143 -11.22 9.98 -14.13
N ASP A 144 -12.24 9.35 -14.74
CA ASP A 144 -12.35 9.12 -16.19
C ASP A 144 -11.20 8.37 -16.86
N LEU A 145 -10.45 7.55 -16.11
CA LEU A 145 -9.42 6.65 -16.64
C LEU A 145 -10.01 5.69 -17.68
N THR A 146 -9.47 5.74 -18.91
CA THR A 146 -9.85 4.88 -20.03
C THR A 146 -8.86 3.75 -20.28
N GLU A 147 -7.59 3.95 -19.94
CA GLU A 147 -6.56 2.93 -20.03
C GLU A 147 -5.39 3.24 -19.11
N TYR A 148 -4.67 2.19 -18.70
CA TYR A 148 -3.43 2.35 -17.96
C TYR A 148 -2.38 1.31 -18.30
N TYR A 149 -1.14 1.64 -17.91
CA TYR A 149 -0.02 0.72 -17.82
C TYR A 149 1.02 1.27 -16.85
N PHE A 150 1.91 0.42 -16.39
CA PHE A 150 3.10 0.81 -15.68
C PHE A 150 4.29 0.80 -16.63
N GLN A 151 5.16 1.80 -16.51
CA GLN A 151 6.44 1.83 -17.20
C GLN A 151 7.55 1.72 -16.15
N ILE A 152 8.39 0.70 -16.28
CA ILE A 152 9.55 0.47 -15.42
C ILE A 152 10.80 0.49 -16.31
N GLY A 153 11.60 1.56 -16.17
CA GLY A 153 12.69 1.85 -17.11
C GLY A 153 12.15 2.03 -18.54
N SER A 154 12.60 1.20 -19.47
CA SER A 154 12.14 1.20 -20.86
C SER A 154 11.05 0.17 -21.15
N THR A 155 10.68 -0.65 -20.16
CA THR A 155 9.70 -1.73 -20.35
C THR A 155 8.33 -1.30 -19.86
N ARG A 156 7.31 -1.68 -20.61
CA ARG A 156 5.90 -1.44 -20.31
C ARG A 156 5.24 -2.73 -19.77
N ILE A 157 4.49 -2.60 -18.68
CA ILE A 157 3.80 -3.69 -17.97
C ILE A 157 2.35 -3.27 -17.70
N PRO A 158 1.35 -3.94 -18.31
CA PRO A 158 1.49 -4.99 -19.32
C PRO A 158 1.85 -4.36 -20.67
N GLN A 159 2.43 -5.15 -21.59
CA GLN A 159 2.83 -4.66 -22.92
C GLN A 159 1.66 -4.01 -23.68
N LYS A 160 0.47 -4.59 -23.58
CA LYS A 160 -0.77 -4.00 -24.06
C LYS A 160 -1.40 -3.18 -22.91
N PRO A 161 -1.82 -1.92 -23.12
CA PRO A 161 -2.57 -1.18 -22.12
C PRO A 161 -3.79 -1.96 -21.63
N VAL A 162 -4.02 -1.91 -20.32
CA VAL A 162 -5.26 -2.39 -19.73
C VAL A 162 -6.33 -1.35 -20.01
N LYS A 163 -7.40 -1.73 -20.70
CA LYS A 163 -8.48 -0.81 -21.05
C LYS A 163 -9.60 -0.84 -20.03
N PHE A 164 -10.22 0.30 -19.81
CA PHE A 164 -11.51 0.41 -19.14
C PHE A 164 -12.60 0.39 -20.22
N ASP A 165 -13.20 -0.78 -20.43
CA ASP A 165 -14.41 -0.91 -21.24
C ASP A 165 -15.65 -0.41 -20.47
N ALA A 166 -16.83 -0.48 -21.08
CA ALA A 166 -18.08 0.01 -20.47
C ALA A 166 -18.39 -0.59 -19.07
N ASN A 167 -17.76 -1.70 -18.69
CA ASN A 167 -18.01 -2.41 -17.44
C ASN A 167 -16.76 -2.52 -16.54
N GLY A 168 -15.60 -2.06 -17.00
CA GLY A 168 -14.32 -2.21 -16.31
C GLY A 168 -13.85 -3.66 -16.17
N ALA A 169 -14.24 -4.56 -17.08
CA ALA A 169 -13.99 -6.00 -16.92
C ALA A 169 -12.50 -6.34 -16.97
N GLU A 170 -11.76 -5.75 -17.91
CA GLU A 170 -10.32 -5.98 -18.06
C GLU A 170 -9.54 -5.47 -16.84
N ILE A 171 -9.83 -4.24 -16.38
CA ILE A 171 -9.25 -3.68 -15.15
C ILE A 171 -9.56 -4.57 -13.94
N GLN A 172 -10.78 -5.06 -13.83
CA GLN A 172 -11.18 -5.88 -12.69
C GLN A 172 -10.42 -7.22 -12.64
N VAL A 173 -10.19 -7.84 -13.80
CA VAL A 173 -9.42 -9.07 -13.90
C VAL A 173 -7.96 -8.83 -13.52
N GLU A 174 -7.35 -7.76 -14.02
CA GLU A 174 -5.98 -7.39 -13.64
C GLU A 174 -5.85 -7.06 -12.15
N LEU A 175 -6.86 -6.39 -11.57
CA LEU A 175 -6.91 -6.14 -10.14
C LEU A 175 -6.99 -7.44 -9.33
N GLN A 176 -7.83 -8.40 -9.74
CA GLN A 176 -7.92 -9.71 -9.08
C GLN A 176 -6.62 -10.52 -9.22
N LYS A 177 -5.91 -10.40 -10.35
CA LYS A 177 -4.58 -11.00 -10.51
C LYS A 177 -3.57 -10.38 -9.56
N ALA A 178 -3.57 -9.05 -9.41
CA ALA A 178 -2.71 -8.35 -8.46
C ALA A 178 -3.00 -8.73 -6.99
N PHE A 179 -4.23 -9.08 -6.64
CA PHE A 179 -4.56 -9.67 -5.32
C PHE A 179 -4.26 -11.18 -5.22
N HIS A 180 -3.75 -11.81 -6.28
CA HIS A 180 -3.65 -13.25 -6.46
C HIS A 180 -4.96 -13.99 -6.10
N SER A 181 -6.08 -13.38 -6.45
CA SER A 181 -7.41 -13.84 -6.10
C SER A 181 -8.26 -14.21 -7.31
N PHE A 182 -7.69 -14.04 -8.52
CA PHE A 182 -8.34 -14.43 -9.76
C PHE A 182 -8.75 -15.92 -9.72
N ALA A 183 -10.01 -16.18 -10.06
CA ALA A 183 -10.64 -17.51 -10.02
C ALA A 183 -10.68 -18.22 -8.64
N LYS A 184 -10.34 -17.55 -7.53
CA LYS A 184 -10.48 -18.13 -6.19
C LYS A 184 -11.93 -18.02 -5.69
N LYS A 185 -12.56 -19.16 -5.38
CA LYS A 185 -13.94 -19.22 -4.86
C LYS A 185 -14.13 -18.54 -3.50
N GLN A 186 -13.06 -18.39 -2.74
CA GLN A 186 -13.07 -17.75 -1.41
C GLN A 186 -12.87 -16.23 -1.48
N HIS A 187 -12.49 -15.69 -2.64
CA HIS A 187 -12.31 -14.24 -2.75
C HIS A 187 -13.66 -13.55 -2.87
N GLN A 188 -13.89 -12.60 -1.97
CA GLN A 188 -15.09 -11.78 -1.96
C GLN A 188 -14.73 -10.34 -2.32
N ILE A 189 -15.55 -9.75 -3.18
CA ILE A 189 -15.50 -8.34 -3.53
C ILE A 189 -16.75 -7.69 -2.96
N SER A 190 -16.57 -6.65 -2.14
CA SER A 190 -17.65 -6.01 -1.36
C SER A 190 -18.03 -4.63 -1.90
N TYR A 191 -18.00 -4.46 -3.23
CA TYR A 191 -18.51 -3.24 -3.86
C TYR A 191 -19.44 -3.56 -5.02
N PHE A 192 -20.36 -2.62 -5.28
CA PHE A 192 -21.25 -2.68 -6.42
C PHE A 192 -20.54 -2.16 -7.67
N LYS A 193 -20.93 -2.67 -8.83
CA LYS A 193 -20.46 -2.18 -10.13
C LYS A 193 -20.62 -0.66 -10.26
N SER A 194 -21.73 -0.10 -9.79
CA SER A 194 -22.01 1.35 -9.82
C SER A 194 -20.99 2.19 -9.04
N ALA A 195 -20.41 1.64 -7.97
CA ALA A 195 -19.34 2.30 -7.20
C ALA A 195 -17.97 2.16 -7.88
N PHE A 196 -17.74 1.06 -8.60
CA PHE A 196 -16.47 0.81 -9.31
C PHE A 196 -16.33 1.65 -10.58
N VAL A 197 -17.41 1.78 -11.38
CA VAL A 197 -17.37 2.49 -12.67
C VAL A 197 -17.48 4.02 -12.55
N LYS A 198 -17.46 4.55 -11.33
CA LYS A 198 -17.82 5.93 -11.05
C LYS A 198 -16.74 6.90 -11.54
N THR A 199 -17.11 7.83 -12.41
CA THR A 199 -16.19 8.70 -13.16
C THR A 199 -15.68 9.88 -12.35
N ALA A 200 -16.59 10.75 -11.89
CA ALA A 200 -16.48 11.79 -10.87
C ALA A 200 -17.57 12.84 -11.13
N VAL A 201 -18.48 13.10 -10.17
CA VAL A 201 -19.00 14.40 -9.68
C VAL A 201 -19.97 14.09 -8.52
N GLY A 202 -19.78 14.70 -7.34
CA GLY A 202 -20.74 14.64 -6.22
C GLY A 202 -20.55 13.49 -5.21
N ASP A 203 -21.23 13.58 -4.06
CA ASP A 203 -21.11 12.92 -2.74
C ASP A 203 -20.83 11.42 -2.57
N ASP A 204 -20.40 10.69 -3.58
CA ASP A 204 -20.66 9.25 -3.57
C ASP A 204 -19.42 8.39 -3.34
N ALA A 205 -19.59 7.38 -2.49
CA ALA A 205 -18.61 6.36 -2.14
C ALA A 205 -18.17 5.52 -3.36
N GLY A 206 -17.18 6.01 -4.12
CA GLY A 206 -16.52 5.24 -5.17
C GLY A 206 -15.60 4.17 -4.59
N ALA A 207 -15.42 3.08 -5.34
CA ALA A 207 -14.60 1.93 -4.94
C ALA A 207 -13.51 1.59 -5.97
N PHE A 208 -13.16 2.54 -6.84
CA PHE A 208 -12.23 2.30 -7.93
C PHE A 208 -10.79 2.06 -7.43
N LEU A 209 -10.12 1.09 -8.04
CA LEU A 209 -8.74 0.71 -7.75
C LEU A 209 -8.20 0.02 -9.00
N VAL A 210 -6.97 0.35 -9.39
CA VAL A 210 -6.24 -0.43 -10.39
C VAL A 210 -5.07 -1.12 -9.73
N GLY A 211 -4.70 -2.29 -10.24
CA GLY A 211 -3.62 -3.09 -9.72
C GLY A 211 -2.83 -3.76 -10.84
N MET A 212 -1.57 -4.08 -10.58
CA MET A 212 -0.80 -4.95 -11.44
C MET A 212 0.17 -5.81 -10.62
N ASP A 213 0.24 -7.08 -11.00
CA ASP A 213 1.21 -8.05 -10.52
C ASP A 213 2.56 -7.80 -11.20
N MET A 214 3.62 -7.61 -10.41
CA MET A 214 4.99 -7.36 -10.86
C MET A 214 5.87 -8.60 -10.72
N GLU A 215 5.34 -9.71 -10.21
CA GLU A 215 6.07 -10.97 -10.11
C GLU A 215 6.22 -11.62 -11.48
N ALA A 216 7.39 -12.22 -11.75
CA ALA A 216 7.66 -12.87 -13.04
C ALA A 216 6.80 -14.13 -13.25
N PHE A 217 6.39 -14.78 -12.16
CA PHE A 217 5.50 -15.94 -12.15
C PHE A 217 4.38 -15.66 -11.15
N SER A 218 3.14 -15.55 -11.65
CA SER A 218 2.00 -15.21 -10.80
C SER A 218 1.65 -16.37 -9.86
N GLY A 219 1.70 -16.10 -8.56
CA GLY A 219 1.34 -17.02 -7.50
C GLY A 219 2.34 -16.91 -6.38
N LYS A 220 1.94 -16.23 -5.28
CA LYS A 220 2.74 -15.99 -4.06
C LYS A 220 3.73 -17.13 -3.80
N GLY A 221 4.94 -17.01 -4.32
CA GLY A 221 5.93 -18.01 -4.05
C GLY A 221 6.54 -17.76 -2.69
N ASP A 222 6.90 -18.85 -2.03
CA ASP A 222 7.56 -18.84 -0.73
C ASP A 222 9.05 -18.42 -0.83
N VAL A 223 9.50 -18.07 -2.04
CA VAL A 223 10.88 -17.66 -2.29
C VAL A 223 10.99 -16.15 -2.07
N ILE A 224 11.97 -15.76 -1.26
CA ILE A 224 12.31 -14.35 -1.03
C ILE A 224 12.76 -13.72 -2.35
N ASN A 225 12.27 -12.50 -2.65
CA ASN A 225 12.62 -11.70 -3.83
C ASN A 225 12.04 -12.17 -5.18
N GLN A 226 10.75 -12.50 -5.24
CA GLN A 226 10.09 -12.88 -6.51
C GLN A 226 9.56 -11.71 -7.35
N GLY A 227 9.44 -10.53 -6.74
CA GLY A 227 9.08 -9.30 -7.41
C GLY A 227 10.21 -8.71 -8.27
N MET A 228 9.84 -7.77 -9.15
CA MET A 228 10.75 -7.09 -10.06
C MET A 228 11.70 -6.13 -9.31
N SER A 229 12.98 -6.13 -9.69
CA SER A 229 13.95 -5.16 -9.15
C SER A 229 13.79 -3.79 -9.81
N THR A 230 13.69 -2.76 -8.98
CA THR A 230 13.47 -1.36 -9.40
C THR A 230 14.56 -0.40 -8.94
N ILE A 231 15.63 -0.93 -8.30
CA ILE A 231 16.74 -0.15 -7.73
C ILE A 231 17.32 0.86 -8.72
N SER A 232 17.46 0.47 -9.99
CA SER A 232 18.09 1.30 -11.03
C SER A 232 17.09 1.84 -12.06
N GLN A 233 15.78 1.65 -11.85
CA GLN A 233 14.75 1.93 -12.87
C GLN A 233 13.68 2.86 -12.31
N ASN A 234 13.30 3.88 -13.08
CA ASN A 234 12.18 4.74 -12.70
C ASN A 234 10.87 4.03 -13.01
N ILE A 235 9.91 4.19 -12.11
CA ILE A 235 8.57 3.63 -12.23
C ILE A 235 7.61 4.76 -12.51
N PHE A 236 6.74 4.56 -13.49
CA PHE A 236 5.66 5.48 -13.79
C PHE A 236 4.35 4.74 -13.90
N PHE A 237 3.30 5.30 -13.30
CA PHE A 237 1.93 5.01 -13.68
C PHE A 237 1.57 5.90 -14.87
N VAL A 238 1.21 5.28 -15.99
CA VAL A 238 0.77 6.00 -17.18
C VAL A 238 -0.71 5.72 -17.41
N GLY A 239 -1.50 6.78 -17.39
CA GLY A 239 -2.95 6.72 -17.56
C GLY A 239 -3.42 7.66 -18.66
N SER A 240 -4.42 7.20 -19.42
CA SER A 240 -5.14 8.03 -20.40
C SER A 240 -6.58 8.24 -19.93
N TYR A 241 -7.15 9.40 -20.22
CA TYR A 241 -8.44 9.87 -19.70
C TYR A 241 -9.30 10.47 -20.83
N ASP A 242 -10.62 10.20 -20.83
CA ASP A 242 -11.53 10.56 -21.94
C ASP A 242 -11.88 12.06 -21.96
N THR A 243 -12.38 12.58 -20.84
CA THR A 243 -12.74 13.99 -20.67
C THR A 243 -12.20 14.52 -19.35
N VAL A 244 -11.61 15.73 -19.40
CA VAL A 244 -10.99 16.54 -18.34
C VAL A 244 -11.23 16.00 -16.92
N PRO A 245 -10.33 15.15 -16.39
CA PRO A 245 -10.41 14.79 -14.99
C PRO A 245 -10.26 16.07 -14.17
N GLY A 246 -11.13 16.27 -13.19
CA GLY A 246 -10.89 17.28 -12.16
C GLY A 246 -9.56 16.99 -11.46
N ALA A 247 -8.93 18.02 -10.88
CA ALA A 247 -7.67 17.84 -10.14
C ALA A 247 -7.81 16.69 -9.13
N THR A 248 -6.92 15.70 -9.25
CA THR A 248 -7.07 14.40 -8.59
C THR A 248 -5.77 14.03 -7.89
N LEU A 249 -5.85 13.66 -6.63
CA LEU A 249 -4.76 13.03 -5.90
C LEU A 249 -4.70 11.56 -6.29
N VAL A 250 -3.59 11.17 -6.90
CA VAL A 250 -3.28 9.79 -7.26
C VAL A 250 -2.38 9.22 -6.17
N THR A 251 -2.87 8.20 -5.47
CA THR A 251 -2.10 7.50 -4.45
C THR A 251 -1.67 6.14 -4.99
N SER A 252 -0.36 5.91 -5.07
CA SER A 252 0.22 4.63 -5.45
C SER A 252 0.64 3.86 -4.20
N PHE A 253 0.23 2.61 -4.07
CA PHE A 253 0.68 1.69 -3.04
C PHE A 253 1.59 0.64 -3.67
N CYS A 254 2.79 0.50 -3.13
CA CYS A 254 3.81 -0.42 -3.60
C CYS A 254 4.03 -1.49 -2.55
N HIS A 255 3.84 -2.75 -2.95
CA HIS A 255 4.06 -3.94 -2.13
C HIS A 255 5.42 -4.54 -2.47
N PHE A 256 6.27 -4.75 -1.47
CA PHE A 256 7.64 -5.21 -1.68
C PHE A 256 8.14 -6.06 -0.51
N ASP A 257 9.20 -6.83 -0.77
CA ASP A 257 9.89 -7.58 0.27
C ASP A 257 10.82 -6.69 1.08
N GLN A 258 10.87 -6.95 2.38
CA GLN A 258 11.68 -6.23 3.35
C GLN A 258 12.40 -7.22 4.25
N ILE A 259 13.65 -6.90 4.61
CA ILE A 259 14.42 -7.68 5.59
C ILE A 259 14.85 -6.77 6.74
N LEU A 260 14.51 -7.16 7.96
CA LEU A 260 15.09 -6.62 9.19
C LEU A 260 16.31 -7.44 9.57
N GLU A 261 17.47 -6.78 9.61
CA GLU A 261 18.72 -7.36 10.08
C GLU A 261 19.07 -6.78 11.45
N ILE A 262 19.31 -7.63 12.45
CA ILE A 262 19.75 -7.22 13.80
C ILE A 262 21.12 -7.84 14.04
N ASP A 263 22.11 -6.99 14.24
CA ASP A 263 23.48 -7.40 14.55
C ASP A 263 23.63 -7.67 16.05
N THR A 264 23.97 -8.92 16.41
CA THR A 264 24.05 -9.35 17.81
C THR A 264 25.27 -8.80 18.56
N SER A 265 26.27 -8.29 17.83
CA SER A 265 27.48 -7.73 18.43
C SER A 265 27.32 -6.25 18.80
N THR A 266 26.56 -5.51 17.99
CA THR A 266 26.36 -4.06 18.18
C THR A 266 24.96 -3.73 18.72
N GLY A 267 24.02 -4.66 18.65
CA GLY A 267 22.61 -4.43 18.99
C GLY A 267 21.87 -3.53 18.00
N LEU A 268 22.49 -3.20 16.86
CA LEU A 268 21.92 -2.33 15.84
C LEU A 268 20.97 -3.09 14.92
N ALA A 269 19.81 -2.48 14.66
CA ALA A 269 18.83 -2.96 13.70
C ALA A 269 18.88 -2.12 12.42
N LYS A 270 18.87 -2.79 11.26
CA LYS A 270 18.84 -2.17 9.94
C LYS A 270 17.75 -2.79 9.09
N VAL A 271 17.03 -1.96 8.34
CA VAL A 271 16.07 -2.40 7.34
C VAL A 271 16.73 -2.39 5.94
N MET A 272 16.48 -3.46 5.19
CA MET A 272 16.88 -3.61 3.79
C MET A 272 15.63 -3.80 2.93
N PHE A 273 15.65 -3.23 1.72
CA PHE A 273 14.57 -3.25 0.74
C PHE A 273 15.11 -3.64 -0.64
#